data_AF-A0A967GV58-F1
#
_entry.id   AF-A0A967GV58-F1
#
_cell.length_a   1.000
_cell.length_b   1.000
_cell.length_c   1.000
_cell.angle_alpha   90.00
_cell.angle_beta   90.00
_cell.angle_gamma   90.00
#
_symmetry.space_group_name_H-M   'P 1'
#
loop_
_entity.id
_entity.type
_entity.pdbx_description
1 polymer ?
#
loop_
_entity_poly.entity_id
_entity_poly.type
_entity_poly.pdbx_seq_one_letter_code
_entity_poly.pdbx_strand_id
1 'polypeptide(L)'
;VMSEILTGVLPGAGITWEVGSWIFDAPENPTHHGAAFLAINVGAMMPIENFRARVDQLISEIHGVPTADDRPLMMPGEREWQHRRSALERGIELPEDVLESLASCLELAGVGAPAWLEDR
;
A
#
# COMPACT_ATOMS: atom_id res chain seq x y z
N VAL A 1 -1.88 18.36 -7.92
CA VAL A 1 -2.50 19.58 -7.34
C VAL A 1 -3.31 19.27 -6.08
N MET A 2 -4.41 18.50 -6.12
CA MET A 2 -5.17 18.21 -4.88
C MET A 2 -4.33 17.50 -3.81
N SER A 3 -3.61 16.42 -4.17
CA SER A 3 -2.71 15.74 -3.24
C SER A 3 -1.69 16.72 -2.67
N GLU A 4 -0.98 17.47 -3.53
CA GLU A 4 0.00 18.50 -3.15
C GLU A 4 -0.52 19.52 -2.12
N ILE A 5 -1.77 19.97 -2.29
CA ILE A 5 -2.39 20.91 -1.35
C ILE A 5 -2.60 20.24 0.00
N LEU A 6 -3.12 19.03 0.03
CA LEU A 6 -3.44 18.32 1.27
C LEU A 6 -2.18 17.82 1.99
N THR A 7 -1.15 17.38 1.25
CA THR A 7 0.04 16.74 1.80
C THR A 7 1.23 17.69 1.96
N GLY A 8 1.36 18.72 1.11
CA GLY A 8 2.46 19.68 1.12
C GLY A 8 2.04 21.03 1.70
N VAL A 9 1.17 21.74 0.96
CA VAL A 9 0.82 23.14 1.24
C VAL A 9 0.13 23.32 2.60
N LEU A 10 -0.95 22.58 2.86
CA LEU A 10 -1.76 22.73 4.06
C LEU A 10 -1.00 22.37 5.36
N PRO A 11 -0.26 21.25 5.45
CA PRO A 11 0.48 20.90 6.66
C PRO A 11 1.82 21.64 6.78
N GLY A 12 2.27 22.38 5.76
CA GLY A 12 3.55 23.09 5.75
C GLY A 12 4.76 22.16 5.52
N ALA A 13 4.57 21.08 4.77
CA ALA A 13 5.66 20.22 4.31
C ALA A 13 6.28 20.77 3.01
N GLY A 14 7.31 20.10 2.47
CA GLY A 14 7.92 20.49 1.19
C GLY A 14 6.91 20.44 0.05
N ILE A 15 6.97 21.42 -0.85
CA ILE A 15 6.10 21.52 -2.03
C ILE A 15 6.92 21.24 -3.29
N THR A 16 6.43 20.33 -4.12
CA THR A 16 7.01 19.95 -5.42
C THR A 16 8.49 19.57 -5.31
N TRP A 17 9.39 20.44 -5.79
CA TRP A 17 10.83 20.25 -5.82
C TRP A 17 11.53 20.40 -4.47
N GLU A 18 10.80 20.86 -3.44
CA GLU A 18 11.30 20.88 -2.06
C GLU A 18 11.26 19.49 -1.41
N VAL A 19 10.55 18.53 -2.02
CA VAL A 19 10.52 17.13 -1.56
C VAL A 19 11.77 16.41 -2.08
N GLY A 20 12.65 16.02 -1.16
CA GLY A 20 13.88 15.29 -1.46
C GLY A 20 13.64 13.82 -1.84
N SER A 21 14.59 13.24 -2.57
CA SER A 21 14.57 11.83 -2.95
C SER A 21 15.15 10.96 -1.85
N TRP A 22 14.33 10.04 -1.32
CA TRP A 22 14.80 9.03 -0.37
C TRP A 22 15.73 7.96 -0.98
N ILE A 23 15.88 7.93 -2.32
CA ILE A 23 16.72 6.97 -3.04
C ILE A 23 18.05 7.59 -3.46
N PHE A 24 18.03 8.85 -3.91
CA PHE A 24 19.18 9.48 -4.58
C PHE A 24 19.88 10.56 -3.74
N ASP A 25 19.19 11.15 -2.77
CA ASP A 25 19.82 12.15 -1.91
C ASP A 25 20.60 11.49 -0.78
N ALA A 26 21.49 12.27 -0.15
CA ALA A 26 22.24 11.82 1.01
C ALA A 26 21.27 11.36 2.13
N PRO A 27 21.42 10.17 2.72
CA PRO A 27 20.45 9.61 3.67
C PRO A 27 20.20 10.46 4.92
N GLU A 28 21.12 11.37 5.23
CA GLU A 28 21.04 12.29 6.36
C GLU A 28 20.09 13.47 6.07
N ASN A 29 19.79 13.72 4.80
CA ASN A 29 18.91 14.79 4.38
C ASN A 29 17.44 14.38 4.61
N PRO A 30 16.64 15.18 5.33
CA PRO A 30 15.22 14.93 5.42
C PRO A 30 14.57 15.08 4.04
N THR A 31 13.64 14.18 3.73
CA THR A 31 12.90 14.20 2.46
C THR A 31 11.85 15.30 2.40
N HIS A 32 11.49 15.91 3.53
CA HIS A 32 10.45 16.95 3.65
C HIS A 32 9.07 16.55 3.10
N HIS A 33 8.82 15.27 2.82
CA HIS A 33 7.50 14.82 2.39
C HIS A 33 6.48 15.03 3.50
N GLY A 34 5.25 15.38 3.10
CA GLY A 34 4.12 15.39 4.00
C GLY A 34 3.08 14.35 3.62
N ALA A 35 2.16 14.09 4.54
CA ALA A 35 1.07 13.14 4.37
C ALA A 35 -0.23 13.76 4.88
N ALA A 36 -1.35 13.31 4.33
CA ALA A 36 -2.68 13.71 4.74
C ALA A 36 -3.53 12.47 4.97
N PHE A 37 -4.33 12.50 6.04
CA PHE A 37 -5.29 11.45 6.36
C PHE A 37 -6.69 12.06 6.40
N LEU A 38 -7.64 11.42 5.74
CA LEU A 38 -9.03 11.85 5.68
C LEU A 38 -9.94 10.70 6.08
N ALA A 39 -10.79 10.93 7.09
CA ALA A 39 -11.83 10.00 7.49
C ALA A 39 -13.20 10.67 7.28
N ILE A 40 -14.09 10.01 6.56
CA ILE A 40 -15.45 10.48 6.31
C ILE A 40 -16.40 9.63 7.14
N ASN A 41 -17.14 10.26 8.05
CA ASN A 41 -18.21 9.59 8.77
C ASN A 41 -19.44 9.43 7.86
N VAL A 42 -19.54 8.29 7.19
CA VAL A 42 -20.67 7.95 6.32
C VAL A 42 -22.01 7.99 7.06
N GLY A 43 -22.03 7.62 8.34
CA GLY A 43 -23.25 7.63 9.17
C GLY A 43 -23.83 9.01 9.40
N ALA A 44 -23.04 10.08 9.21
CA ALA A 44 -23.52 11.45 9.22
C ALA A 44 -24.21 11.87 7.91
N MET A 45 -24.07 11.09 6.84
CA MET A 45 -24.61 11.40 5.51
C MET A 45 -25.82 10.52 5.17
N MET A 46 -25.82 9.26 5.60
CA MET A 46 -26.95 8.33 5.42
C MET A 46 -26.88 7.15 6.39
N PRO A 47 -27.98 6.38 6.58
CA PRO A 47 -27.93 5.11 7.29
C PRO A 47 -26.85 4.17 6.71
N ILE A 48 -26.08 3.53 7.59
CA ILE A 48 -24.90 2.74 7.18
C ILE A 48 -25.29 1.52 6.33
N GLU A 49 -26.47 0.96 6.56
CA GLU A 49 -27.06 -0.15 5.83
C GLU A 49 -27.34 0.24 4.38
N ASN A 50 -27.86 1.44 4.15
CA ASN A 50 -28.11 1.97 2.81
C ASN A 50 -26.79 2.19 2.06
N PHE A 51 -25.76 2.69 2.74
CA PHE A 51 -24.44 2.85 2.14
C PHE A 51 -23.85 1.49 1.73
N ARG A 52 -23.89 0.49 2.61
CA ARG A 52 -23.40 -0.87 2.32
C ARG A 52 -24.12 -1.49 1.13
N ALA A 53 -25.45 -1.41 1.09
CA ALA A 53 -26.23 -1.92 -0.04
C ALA A 53 -25.84 -1.27 -1.38
N ARG A 54 -25.51 0.03 -1.37
CA ARG A 54 -25.04 0.74 -2.57
C ARG A 54 -23.63 0.35 -2.98
N VAL A 55 -22.75 0.07 -2.01
CA VAL A 55 -21.41 -0.47 -2.27
C VAL A 55 -21.52 -1.88 -2.86
N ASP A 56 -22.36 -2.74 -2.30
CA ASP A 56 -22.61 -4.09 -2.83
C ASP A 56 -23.16 -4.06 -4.25
N GLN A 57 -24.09 -3.14 -4.53
CA GLN A 57 -24.60 -2.91 -5.88
C GLN A 57 -23.46 -2.51 -6.84
N LEU A 58 -22.62 -1.54 -6.46
CA LEU A 58 -21.50 -1.09 -7.28
C LEU A 58 -20.51 -2.22 -7.57
N ILE A 59 -20.18 -3.04 -6.57
CA ILE A 59 -19.30 -4.20 -6.73
C ILE A 59 -19.92 -5.18 -7.73
N SER A 60 -21.20 -5.52 -7.56
CA SER A 60 -21.91 -6.42 -8.47
C SER A 60 -21.97 -5.89 -9.90
N GLU A 61 -22.16 -4.60 -10.09
CA GLU A 61 -22.17 -3.97 -11.42
C GLU A 61 -20.79 -4.10 -12.08
N ILE A 62 -19.70 -3.83 -11.36
CA ILE A 62 -18.33 -3.93 -11.88
C ILE A 62 -17.98 -5.38 -12.24
N HIS A 63 -18.27 -6.34 -11.38
CA HIS A 63 -18.01 -7.76 -11.67
C HIS A 63 -18.90 -8.30 -12.80
N GLY A 64 -20.05 -7.69 -13.05
CA GLY A 64 -20.98 -8.07 -14.12
C GLY A 64 -20.63 -7.53 -15.51
N VAL A 65 -19.63 -6.66 -15.65
CA VAL A 65 -19.25 -6.08 -16.94
C VAL A 65 -18.59 -7.13 -17.84
N PRO A 66 -19.04 -7.30 -19.10
CA PRO A 66 -18.36 -8.15 -20.06
C PRO A 66 -16.91 -7.70 -20.30
N THR A 67 -15.97 -8.63 -20.21
CA THR A 67 -14.54 -8.34 -20.34
C THR A 67 -14.02 -8.66 -21.74
N ALA A 68 -12.99 -7.92 -22.18
CA ALA A 68 -12.45 -8.06 -23.54
C ALA A 68 -11.59 -9.33 -23.71
N ASP A 69 -10.94 -9.74 -22.64
CA ASP A 69 -10.37 -11.06 -22.44
C ASP A 69 -11.14 -11.75 -21.32
N ASP A 70 -11.17 -13.08 -21.26
CA ASP A 70 -11.93 -13.86 -20.25
C ASP A 70 -11.43 -13.66 -18.79
N ARG A 71 -10.74 -12.56 -18.49
CA ARG A 71 -10.31 -12.17 -17.16
C ARG A 71 -11.38 -11.28 -16.51
N PRO A 72 -11.90 -11.64 -15.33
CA PRO A 72 -12.90 -10.83 -14.66
C PRO A 72 -12.33 -9.47 -14.24
N LEU A 73 -13.16 -8.43 -14.27
CA LEU A 73 -12.82 -7.16 -13.63
C LEU A 73 -12.70 -7.36 -12.11
N MET A 74 -11.83 -6.57 -11.48
CA MET A 74 -11.58 -6.62 -10.05
C MET A 74 -11.79 -5.26 -9.42
N MET A 75 -12.27 -5.26 -8.18
CA MET A 75 -12.28 -4.07 -7.34
C MET A 75 -10.86 -3.76 -6.84
N PRO A 76 -10.51 -2.47 -6.66
CA PRO A 76 -9.29 -2.10 -5.95
C PRO A 76 -9.21 -2.80 -4.59
N GLY A 77 -8.11 -3.50 -4.33
CA GLY A 77 -7.89 -4.27 -3.09
C GLY A 77 -8.13 -5.77 -3.21
N GLU A 78 -8.89 -6.26 -4.20
CA GLU A 78 -9.19 -7.70 -4.33
C GLU A 78 -7.93 -8.53 -4.61
N ARG A 79 -7.08 -8.04 -5.51
CA ARG A 79 -5.81 -8.70 -5.84
C ARG A 79 -4.89 -8.78 -4.62
N GLU A 80 -4.80 -7.69 -3.87
CA GLU A 80 -4.01 -7.61 -2.64
C GLU A 80 -4.56 -8.56 -1.57
N TRP A 81 -5.89 -8.68 -1.43
CA TRP A 81 -6.51 -9.67 -0.53
C TRP A 81 -6.21 -11.11 -0.92
N GLN A 82 -6.18 -11.42 -2.23
CA GLN A 82 -5.79 -12.74 -2.72
C GLN A 82 -4.32 -13.04 -2.42
N HIS A 83 -3.41 -12.10 -2.71
CA HIS A 83 -1.99 -12.24 -2.37
C HIS A 83 -1.79 -12.40 -0.87
N ARG A 84 -2.48 -11.61 -0.04
CA ARG A 84 -2.43 -11.73 1.43
C ARG A 84 -2.88 -13.11 1.90
N ARG A 85 -3.96 -13.66 1.37
CA ARG A 85 -4.44 -15.00 1.72
C ARG A 85 -3.41 -16.07 1.35
N SER A 86 -2.85 -15.99 0.14
CA SER A 86 -1.77 -16.90 -0.27
C SER A 86 -0.55 -16.78 0.64
N ALA A 87 -0.16 -15.56 1.01
CA ALA A 87 0.98 -15.32 1.90
C ALA A 87 0.76 -15.88 3.32
N LEU A 88 -0.47 -15.82 3.84
CA LEU A 88 -0.81 -16.41 5.13
C LEU A 88 -0.81 -17.94 5.11
N GLU A 89 -1.21 -18.54 3.98
CA GLU A 89 -1.26 -20.00 3.82
C GLU A 89 0.11 -20.61 3.48
N ARG A 90 0.91 -19.93 2.67
CA ARG A 90 2.12 -20.48 2.02
C ARG A 90 3.41 -19.73 2.34
N GLY A 91 3.32 -18.63 3.10
CA GLY A 91 4.45 -17.73 3.32
C GLY A 91 4.64 -16.73 2.18
N ILE A 92 5.54 -15.75 2.41
CA ILE A 92 5.93 -14.75 1.41
C ILE A 92 7.18 -15.24 0.71
N GLU A 93 7.08 -15.46 -0.60
CA GLU A 93 8.24 -15.72 -1.45
C GLU A 93 9.11 -14.46 -1.51
N LEU A 94 10.38 -14.59 -1.11
CA LEU A 94 11.35 -13.51 -1.23
C LEU A 94 12.29 -13.84 -2.40
N PRO A 95 12.41 -12.93 -3.37
CA PRO A 95 13.42 -13.02 -4.41
C PRO A 95 14.86 -13.10 -3.84
N GLU A 96 15.78 -13.69 -4.60
CA GLU A 96 17.17 -13.91 -4.16
C GLU A 96 17.88 -12.60 -3.77
N ASP A 97 17.72 -11.53 -4.55
CA ASP A 97 18.30 -10.22 -4.28
C ASP A 97 17.77 -9.59 -2.98
N VAL A 98 16.52 -9.89 -2.62
CA VAL A 98 15.94 -9.49 -1.33
C VAL A 98 16.55 -10.29 -0.18
N LEU A 99 16.82 -11.59 -0.37
CA LEU A 99 17.48 -12.43 0.63
C LEU A 99 18.92 -11.97 0.88
N GLU A 100 19.68 -11.68 -0.18
CA GLU A 100 21.04 -11.11 -0.09
C GLU A 100 21.05 -9.77 0.68
N SER A 101 20.08 -8.89 0.37
CA SER A 101 19.93 -7.62 1.06
C SER A 101 19.57 -7.81 2.55
N LEU A 102 18.71 -8.79 2.85
CA LEU A 102 18.33 -9.10 4.22
C LEU A 102 19.50 -9.67 5.04
N ALA A 103 20.29 -10.58 4.45
CA ALA A 103 21.50 -11.11 5.07
C ALA A 103 22.50 -10.00 5.39
N SER A 104 22.74 -9.10 4.43
CA SER A 104 23.60 -7.92 4.62
C SER A 104 23.11 -7.04 5.77
N CYS A 105 21.80 -6.82 5.88
CA CYS A 105 21.20 -6.06 6.98
C CYS A 105 21.37 -6.74 8.35
N LEU A 106 21.25 -8.07 8.41
CA LEU A 106 21.44 -8.84 9.65
C LEU A 106 22.88 -8.73 10.16
N GLU A 107 23.87 -8.83 9.26
CA GLU A 107 25.28 -8.63 9.58
C GLU A 107 25.56 -7.22 10.10
N LEU A 108 25.07 -6.19 9.41
CA LEU A 108 25.22 -4.78 9.82
C LEU A 108 24.58 -4.51 11.18
N ALA A 109 23.43 -5.13 11.46
CA ALA A 109 22.74 -4.99 12.74
C ALA A 109 23.35 -5.84 13.85
N GLY A 110 24.25 -6.78 13.54
CA GLY A 110 24.81 -7.74 14.50
C GLY A 110 23.75 -8.70 15.06
N VAL A 111 22.71 -9.01 14.28
CA VAL A 111 21.61 -9.89 14.68
C VAL A 111 21.71 -11.19 13.90
N GLY A 112 21.61 -12.33 14.59
CA GLY A 112 21.58 -13.64 13.93
C GLY A 112 20.34 -13.82 13.05
N ALA A 113 20.44 -14.66 12.03
CA ALA A 113 19.30 -14.99 11.19
C ALA A 113 18.18 -15.61 12.03
N PRO A 114 16.92 -15.22 11.82
CA PRO A 114 15.81 -15.85 12.50
C PRO A 114 15.54 -17.23 11.90
N ALA A 115 15.04 -18.17 12.70
CA ALA A 115 14.82 -19.57 12.28
C ALA A 115 13.97 -19.71 11.00
N TRP A 116 12.97 -18.84 10.80
CA TRP A 116 12.12 -18.87 9.59
C TRP A 116 12.86 -18.50 8.30
N LEU A 117 14.04 -17.87 8.39
CA LEU A 117 14.88 -17.53 7.25
C LEU A 117 15.88 -18.66 6.94
N GLU A 118 16.28 -19.43 7.95
CA GLU A 118 17.19 -20.57 7.81
C GLU A 118 16.47 -21.82 7.26
N ASP A 119 15.20 -22.02 7.61
CA ASP A 119 14.38 -23.19 7.24
C ASP A 119 13.68 -23.06 5.86
N ARG A 120 14.22 -22.22 4.96
CA ARG A 120 13.64 -21.96 3.63
C ARG A 120 14.17 -22.87 2.53
#